data_AF-A0A3D5FTS6-F1
#
_entry.id   AF-A0A3D5FTS6-F1
#
_cell.length_a   1.000
_cell.length_b   1.000
_cell.length_c   1.000
_cell.angle_alpha   90.00
_cell.angle_beta   90.00
_cell.angle_gamma   90.00
#
_symmetry.space_group_name_H-M   'P 1'
#
loop_
_entity.id
_entity.type
_entity.pdbx_description
1 polymer ?
#
loop_
_entity_poly.entity_id
_entity_poly.type
_entity_poly.pdbx_seq_one_letter_code
_entity_poly.pdbx_strand_id
1 'polypeptide(L)'
;MDGVGADDRLEILEVRLDRPTLHNLGVQVLIDGDDDRDAHVSLRYRQQEEVDWQPGPPLLRVWPETVWIDVLQQFSGSVFDLEPGTAYEIELKAHDPDGGGERRVVAATTRPIPRSEPKIPQLVEVNTSSQLHLALGAAVLGHVIHIRSGIYDGPFAMNAHGTADNPIVIRGHGAETILDGGDCSSCDVLDLQGSWIHVEDLTVRSAMRGLRFATVDAEGNVARRLHVFDVVHASAKTWNSATSICVTM
;
A
#
# COMPACT_ATOMS: atom_id res chain seq x y z
N MET A 1 -32.34 1.63 -45.64
CA MET A 1 -31.25 0.76 -45.17
C MET A 1 -31.10 1.12 -43.72
N ASP A 2 -31.80 0.36 -42.88
CA ASP A 2 -31.90 0.58 -41.46
C ASP A 2 -30.51 0.34 -40.85
N GLY A 3 -29.87 1.43 -40.45
CA GLY A 3 -28.62 1.39 -39.71
C GLY A 3 -28.89 0.74 -38.36
N VAL A 4 -28.25 -0.38 -38.12
CA VAL A 4 -28.19 -1.06 -36.82
C VAL A 4 -27.83 0.01 -35.78
N GLY A 5 -28.74 0.29 -34.84
CA GLY A 5 -28.48 1.23 -33.75
C GLY A 5 -27.26 0.74 -32.99
N ALA A 6 -26.25 1.59 -32.89
CA ALA A 6 -25.15 1.44 -31.95
C ALA A 6 -25.74 1.31 -30.53
N ASP A 7 -25.10 0.57 -29.64
CA ASP A 7 -25.66 0.34 -28.30
C ASP A 7 -25.40 1.57 -27.43
N ASP A 8 -26.21 2.60 -27.64
CA ASP A 8 -26.04 3.91 -27.01
C ASP A 8 -26.38 3.90 -25.52
N ARG A 9 -26.95 2.80 -25.03
CA ARG A 9 -27.39 2.67 -23.66
C ARG A 9 -26.24 2.23 -22.75
N LEU A 10 -25.93 3.00 -21.72
CA LEU A 10 -24.93 2.63 -20.71
C LEU A 10 -25.30 1.34 -19.95
N GLU A 11 -24.39 0.37 -19.98
CA GLU A 11 -24.39 -0.81 -19.12
C GLU A 11 -23.21 -0.78 -18.14
N ILE A 12 -23.46 -0.97 -16.84
CA ILE A 12 -22.39 -1.19 -15.85
C ILE A 12 -22.04 -2.68 -15.82
N LEU A 13 -20.82 -3.01 -16.22
CA LEU A 13 -20.31 -4.38 -16.19
C LEU A 13 -19.81 -4.78 -14.80
N GLU A 14 -19.01 -3.92 -14.16
CA GLU A 14 -18.34 -4.23 -12.90
C GLU A 14 -17.98 -2.95 -12.14
N VAL A 15 -18.05 -3.01 -10.81
CA VAL A 15 -17.43 -1.99 -9.94
C VAL A 15 -16.24 -2.61 -9.24
N ARG A 16 -15.06 -2.02 -9.44
CA ARG A 16 -13.79 -2.43 -8.82
C ARG A 16 -13.33 -1.40 -7.80
N LEU A 17 -12.69 -1.89 -6.75
CA LEU A 17 -12.03 -1.06 -5.76
C LEU A 17 -10.52 -1.19 -5.93
N ASP A 18 -9.84 -0.05 -5.93
CA ASP A 18 -8.39 -0.01 -5.87
C ASP A 18 -7.92 -0.39 -4.47
N ARG A 19 -6.65 -0.78 -4.36
CA ARG A 19 -6.05 -1.07 -3.06
C ARG A 19 -6.14 0.17 -2.16
N PRO A 20 -6.68 0.05 -0.93
CA PRO A 20 -6.90 1.22 -0.09
C PRO A 20 -5.60 1.85 0.39
N THR A 21 -5.62 3.18 0.54
CA THR A 21 -4.56 3.93 1.22
C THR A 21 -5.01 4.29 2.64
N LEU A 22 -4.20 5.05 3.38
CA LEU A 22 -4.58 5.52 4.72
C LEU A 22 -5.80 6.45 4.68
N HIS A 23 -5.90 7.32 3.67
CA HIS A 23 -6.89 8.40 3.64
C HIS A 23 -7.73 8.43 2.35
N ASN A 24 -7.53 7.48 1.44
CA ASN A 24 -8.20 7.50 0.14
C ASN A 24 -8.65 6.10 -0.30
N LEU A 25 -9.78 6.06 -0.98
CA LEU A 25 -10.37 4.88 -1.60
C LEU A 25 -10.60 5.15 -3.10
N GLY A 26 -9.98 4.34 -3.96
CA GLY A 26 -10.16 4.42 -5.41
C GLY A 26 -11.26 3.47 -5.89
N VAL A 27 -11.99 3.88 -6.91
CA VAL A 27 -13.10 3.12 -7.50
C VAL A 27 -13.05 3.21 -9.02
N GLN A 28 -13.30 2.08 -9.67
CA GLN A 28 -13.43 1.99 -11.12
C GLN A 28 -14.78 1.36 -11.46
N VAL A 29 -15.45 1.88 -12.49
CA VAL A 29 -16.72 1.37 -13.00
C VAL A 29 -16.50 0.98 -14.44
N LEU A 30 -16.40 -0.32 -14.70
CA LEU A 30 -16.34 -0.85 -16.05
C LEU A 30 -17.72 -0.76 -16.70
N ILE A 31 -17.73 -0.35 -17.97
CA ILE A 31 -18.96 -0.11 -18.72
C ILE A 31 -18.91 -0.74 -20.10
N ASP A 32 -20.09 -0.92 -20.68
CA ASP A 32 -20.32 -1.17 -22.10
C ASP A 32 -21.40 -0.20 -22.61
N GLY A 33 -21.52 -0.08 -23.93
CA GLY A 33 -22.39 0.92 -24.58
C GLY A 33 -21.92 2.36 -24.36
N ASP A 34 -22.87 3.31 -24.37
CA ASP A 34 -22.61 4.76 -24.31
C ASP A 34 -21.62 5.20 -25.41
N ASP A 35 -21.99 4.88 -26.65
CA ASP A 35 -21.17 5.08 -27.84
C ASP A 35 -20.99 6.58 -28.18
N ASP A 36 -21.96 7.43 -27.83
CA ASP A 36 -21.88 8.88 -27.97
C ASP A 36 -21.10 9.58 -26.84
N ARG A 37 -20.89 8.86 -25.72
CA ARG A 37 -20.00 9.16 -24.59
C ARG A 37 -20.45 10.33 -23.74
N ASP A 38 -21.75 10.51 -23.59
CA ASP A 38 -22.32 11.59 -22.79
C ASP A 38 -22.73 11.16 -21.37
N ALA A 39 -22.59 9.87 -21.04
CA ALA A 39 -22.82 9.38 -19.70
C ALA A 39 -21.86 9.97 -18.64
N HIS A 40 -22.35 10.04 -17.40
CA HIS A 40 -21.55 10.46 -16.24
C HIS A 40 -21.90 9.66 -14.99
N VAL A 41 -20.92 9.52 -14.07
CA VAL A 41 -21.11 8.84 -12.78
C VAL A 41 -20.83 9.79 -11.63
N SER A 42 -21.89 10.11 -10.88
CA SER A 42 -21.80 10.88 -9.64
C SER A 42 -21.45 9.97 -8.46
N LEU A 43 -20.70 10.52 -7.50
CA LEU A 43 -20.26 9.81 -6.31
C LEU A 43 -20.67 10.55 -5.05
N ARG A 44 -21.16 9.80 -4.06
CA ARG A 44 -21.25 10.23 -2.67
C ARG A 44 -20.82 9.10 -1.76
N TYR A 45 -20.42 9.41 -0.54
CA TYR A 45 -19.92 8.42 0.40
C TYR A 45 -20.38 8.72 1.82
N ARG A 46 -20.29 7.74 2.69
CA ARG A 46 -20.52 7.90 4.13
C ARG A 46 -19.74 6.86 4.90
N GLN A 47 -19.43 7.14 6.16
CA GLN A 47 -18.93 6.09 7.03
C GLN A 47 -20.02 5.02 7.20
N GLN A 48 -19.63 3.75 7.30
CA GLN A 48 -20.58 2.65 7.42
C GLN A 48 -21.49 2.87 8.64
N GLU A 49 -22.78 2.56 8.47
CA GLU A 49 -23.85 2.76 9.47
C GLU A 49 -24.27 4.22 9.72
N GLU A 50 -23.56 5.22 9.18
CA GLU A 50 -24.06 6.59 9.20
C GLU A 50 -25.27 6.75 8.28
N VAL A 51 -26.13 7.72 8.59
CA VAL A 51 -27.34 7.99 7.78
C VAL A 51 -27.03 8.97 6.66
N ASP A 52 -26.24 10.01 6.96
CA ASP A 52 -26.00 11.13 6.08
C ASP A 52 -24.91 10.83 5.04
N TRP A 53 -25.19 11.17 3.78
CA TRP A 53 -24.24 11.03 2.69
C TRP A 53 -23.49 12.34 2.47
N GLN A 54 -22.18 12.23 2.29
CA GLN A 54 -21.27 13.31 1.94
C GLN A 54 -21.01 13.31 0.43
N PRO A 55 -21.00 14.48 -0.24
CA PRO A 55 -20.67 14.55 -1.65
C PRO A 55 -19.19 14.21 -1.87
N GLY A 56 -18.91 13.45 -2.93
CA GLY A 56 -17.55 13.23 -3.42
C GLY A 56 -17.37 13.75 -4.85
N PRO A 57 -16.14 13.78 -5.37
CA PRO A 57 -15.89 14.15 -6.75
C PRO A 57 -16.53 13.12 -7.70
N PRO A 58 -17.16 13.54 -8.81
CA PRO A 58 -17.66 12.60 -9.81
C PRO A 58 -16.50 11.81 -10.42
N LEU A 59 -16.80 10.64 -10.96
CA LEU A 59 -15.79 9.84 -11.64
C LEU A 59 -15.50 10.43 -13.02
N LEU A 60 -14.25 10.26 -13.46
CA LEU A 60 -13.79 10.70 -14.77
C LEU A 60 -13.86 9.54 -15.77
N ARG A 61 -14.35 9.82 -16.98
CA ARG A 61 -14.31 8.86 -18.09
C ARG A 61 -12.86 8.60 -18.49
N VAL A 62 -12.50 7.33 -18.57
CA VAL A 62 -11.24 6.86 -19.12
C VAL A 62 -11.46 6.53 -20.59
N TRP A 63 -10.60 7.07 -21.44
CA TRP A 63 -10.64 6.88 -22.89
C TRP A 63 -9.58 5.85 -23.27
N PRO A 64 -9.94 4.60 -23.58
CA PRO A 64 -8.97 3.54 -23.88
C PRO A 64 -7.96 3.94 -24.96
N GLU A 65 -8.38 4.74 -25.95
CA GLU A 65 -7.55 5.24 -27.04
C GLU A 65 -6.46 6.25 -26.62
N THR A 66 -6.57 6.82 -25.42
CA THR A 66 -5.61 7.80 -24.89
C THR A 66 -4.60 7.19 -23.92
N VAL A 67 -4.77 5.91 -23.58
CA VAL A 67 -3.86 5.19 -22.69
C VAL A 67 -3.05 4.16 -23.47
N TRP A 68 -1.83 3.91 -23.01
CA TRP A 68 -0.84 3.04 -23.66
C TRP A 68 -0.97 1.57 -23.24
N ILE A 69 -1.98 1.25 -22.44
CA ILE A 69 -2.30 -0.08 -21.95
C ILE A 69 -3.74 -0.41 -22.34
N ASP A 70 -4.01 -1.66 -22.66
CA ASP A 70 -5.37 -2.10 -22.96
C ASP A 70 -6.23 -2.03 -21.69
N VAL A 71 -7.21 -1.13 -21.70
CA VAL A 71 -8.22 -0.98 -20.66
C VAL A 71 -9.60 -1.07 -21.31
N LEU A 72 -10.56 -1.61 -20.55
CA LEU A 72 -11.96 -1.55 -20.94
C LEU A 72 -12.46 -0.11 -20.81
N GLN A 73 -13.55 0.22 -21.50
CA GLN A 73 -14.26 1.47 -21.24
C GLN A 73 -14.66 1.52 -19.77
N GLN A 74 -14.36 2.63 -19.11
CA GLN A 74 -14.61 2.76 -17.69
C GLN A 74 -14.67 4.21 -17.21
N PHE A 75 -15.27 4.39 -16.05
CA PHE A 75 -15.08 5.57 -15.21
C PHE A 75 -14.13 5.25 -14.06
N SER A 76 -13.34 6.22 -13.62
CA SER A 76 -12.44 6.07 -12.47
C SER A 76 -12.42 7.33 -11.60
N GLY A 77 -12.31 7.15 -10.29
CA GLY A 77 -12.26 8.25 -9.32
C GLY A 77 -11.84 7.78 -7.94
N SER A 78 -11.70 8.74 -7.03
CA SER A 78 -11.29 8.48 -5.65
C SER A 78 -12.09 9.31 -4.66
N VAL A 79 -12.29 8.75 -3.47
CA VAL A 79 -12.72 9.48 -2.28
C VAL A 79 -11.47 9.82 -1.46
N PHE A 80 -11.37 11.07 -1.01
CA PHE A 80 -10.19 11.62 -0.33
C PHE A 80 -10.52 11.99 1.12
N ASP A 81 -9.48 12.29 1.90
CA ASP A 81 -9.56 12.84 3.26
C ASP A 81 -10.38 11.99 4.24
N LEU A 82 -10.33 10.67 4.05
CA LEU A 82 -11.00 9.68 4.90
C LEU A 82 -10.18 9.34 6.15
N GLU A 83 -10.86 8.85 7.19
CA GLU A 83 -10.19 8.38 8.41
C GLU A 83 -9.52 7.01 8.16
N PRO A 84 -8.27 6.77 8.60
CA PRO A 84 -7.62 5.48 8.48
C PRO A 84 -8.30 4.34 9.26
N GLY A 85 -8.35 3.15 8.67
CA GLY A 85 -8.91 1.96 9.30
C GLY A 85 -10.43 1.98 9.43
N THR A 86 -11.11 2.83 8.66
CA THR A 86 -12.54 3.10 8.76
C THR A 86 -13.27 2.54 7.54
N ALA A 87 -14.40 1.89 7.79
CA ALA A 87 -15.27 1.36 6.75
C ALA A 87 -16.21 2.45 6.23
N TYR A 88 -16.34 2.53 4.90
CA TYR A 88 -17.17 3.47 4.19
C TYR A 88 -18.08 2.72 3.20
N GLU A 89 -19.23 3.31 2.94
CA GLU A 89 -20.06 3.00 1.80
C GLU A 89 -19.89 4.08 0.75
N ILE A 90 -19.68 3.69 -0.50
CA ILE A 90 -19.57 4.57 -1.66
C ILE A 90 -20.77 4.30 -2.54
N GLU A 91 -21.61 5.32 -2.75
CA GLU A 91 -22.72 5.25 -3.70
C GLU A 91 -22.30 5.91 -5.01
N LEU A 92 -22.43 5.14 -6.07
CA LEU A 92 -22.20 5.51 -7.46
C LEU A 92 -23.56 5.60 -8.12
N LYS A 93 -23.83 6.72 -8.77
CA LYS A 93 -25.04 6.90 -9.58
C LYS A 93 -24.62 7.28 -10.99
N ALA A 94 -24.76 6.31 -11.89
CA ALA A 94 -24.59 6.52 -13.31
C ALA A 94 -25.85 7.17 -13.90
N HIS A 95 -25.64 7.99 -14.92
CA HIS A 95 -26.70 8.62 -15.70
C HIS A 95 -26.24 8.72 -17.14
N ASP A 96 -27.11 8.27 -18.03
CA ASP A 96 -26.99 8.33 -19.48
C ASP A 96 -28.33 8.87 -20.03
N PRO A 97 -28.34 10.00 -20.76
CA PRO A 97 -29.51 10.56 -21.44
C PRO A 97 -30.24 9.60 -22.41
N ASP A 98 -29.53 8.71 -23.09
CA ASP A 98 -30.10 7.74 -24.05
C ASP A 98 -30.63 6.48 -23.36
N GLY A 99 -30.38 6.40 -22.05
CA GLY A 99 -30.94 5.43 -21.14
C GLY A 99 -29.85 4.53 -20.59
N GLY A 100 -30.18 3.81 -19.52
CA GLY A 100 -29.13 3.37 -18.63
C GLY A 100 -28.92 4.42 -17.56
N GLY A 101 -28.42 3.96 -16.42
CA GLY A 101 -28.57 4.69 -15.18
C GLY A 101 -28.87 3.72 -14.06
N GLU A 102 -27.80 3.32 -13.39
CA GLU A 102 -27.86 2.42 -12.28
C GLU A 102 -27.21 3.06 -11.07
N ARG A 103 -27.73 2.69 -9.91
CA ARG A 103 -27.14 3.05 -8.63
C ARG A 103 -26.49 1.82 -8.02
N ARG A 104 -25.20 1.92 -7.71
CA ARG A 104 -24.42 0.88 -7.03
C ARG A 104 -23.93 1.42 -5.71
N VAL A 105 -23.98 0.60 -4.67
CA VAL A 105 -23.32 0.88 -3.39
C VAL A 105 -22.26 -0.19 -3.17
N VAL A 106 -21.03 0.24 -2.91
CA VAL A 106 -19.92 -0.66 -2.58
C VAL A 106 -19.34 -0.29 -1.23
N ALA A 107 -18.96 -1.30 -0.46
CA ALA A 107 -18.28 -1.11 0.82
C ALA A 107 -16.78 -1.18 0.63
N ALA A 108 -16.05 -0.28 1.27
CA ALA A 108 -14.60 -0.19 1.18
C ALA A 108 -14.02 0.31 2.50
N THR A 109 -12.83 -0.17 2.88
CA THR A 109 -12.20 0.19 4.16
C THR A 109 -10.83 0.79 3.89
N THR A 110 -10.57 1.97 4.46
CA THR A 110 -9.23 2.57 4.41
C THR A 110 -8.24 1.71 5.19
N ARG A 111 -6.96 1.79 4.84
CA ARG A 111 -5.91 1.06 5.56
C ARG A 111 -5.73 1.66 6.96
N PRO A 112 -5.63 0.86 8.03
CA PRO A 112 -5.33 1.39 9.36
C PRO A 112 -3.90 1.91 9.43
N ILE A 113 -3.65 2.85 10.35
CA ILE A 113 -2.28 3.24 10.72
C ILE A 113 -1.62 2.02 11.40
N PRO A 114 -0.48 1.52 10.90
CA PRO A 114 0.21 0.41 11.54
C PRO A 114 0.61 0.73 12.99
N ARG A 115 0.47 -0.26 13.88
CA ARG A 115 0.87 -0.11 15.28
C ARG A 115 2.37 0.19 15.39
N SER A 116 2.73 1.14 16.25
CA SER A 116 4.14 1.37 16.56
C SER A 116 4.75 0.27 17.42
N GLU A 117 3.94 -0.27 18.34
CA GLU A 117 4.36 -1.30 19.29
C GLU A 117 3.49 -2.55 19.15
N PRO A 118 4.07 -3.74 19.35
CA PRO A 118 3.31 -4.95 19.60
C PRO A 118 2.38 -4.82 20.81
N LYS A 119 1.24 -5.52 20.79
CA LYS A 119 0.38 -5.64 21.98
C LYS A 119 1.12 -6.29 23.15
N ILE A 120 2.01 -7.24 22.87
CA ILE A 120 2.85 -7.93 23.85
C ILE A 120 4.32 -7.77 23.42
N PRO A 121 4.98 -6.67 23.78
CA PRO A 121 6.35 -6.40 23.36
C PRO A 121 7.36 -7.26 24.11
N GLN A 122 8.34 -7.79 23.39
CA GLN A 122 9.50 -8.49 23.93
C GLN A 122 10.78 -7.80 23.44
N LEU A 123 11.45 -7.09 24.34
CA LEU A 123 12.62 -6.30 24.00
C LEU A 123 13.85 -7.21 23.79
N VAL A 124 14.54 -7.02 22.67
CA VAL A 124 15.81 -7.68 22.33
C VAL A 124 16.85 -6.60 22.05
N GLU A 125 17.76 -6.37 22.99
CA GLU A 125 18.81 -5.36 22.86
C GLU A 125 20.00 -5.86 22.03
N VAL A 126 20.44 -5.04 21.07
CA VAL A 126 21.50 -5.36 20.12
C VAL A 126 22.54 -4.25 20.11
N ASN A 127 23.82 -4.63 20.25
CA ASN A 127 24.97 -3.70 20.32
C ASN A 127 26.09 -4.05 19.33
N THR A 128 25.99 -5.17 18.61
CA THR A 128 27.00 -5.63 17.65
C THR A 128 26.34 -6.30 16.44
N SER A 129 27.03 -6.37 15.29
CA SER A 129 26.54 -7.08 14.10
C SER A 129 26.22 -8.56 14.39
N SER A 130 27.07 -9.25 15.16
CA SER A 130 26.83 -10.65 15.54
C SER A 130 25.55 -10.81 16.36
N GLN A 131 25.28 -9.89 17.29
CA GLN A 131 24.02 -9.88 18.04
C GLN A 131 22.82 -9.60 17.14
N LEU A 132 22.97 -8.71 16.15
CA LEU A 132 21.90 -8.44 15.19
C LEU A 132 21.55 -9.67 14.36
N HIS A 133 22.55 -10.39 13.84
CA HIS A 133 22.33 -11.66 13.14
C HIS A 133 21.60 -12.68 14.01
N LEU A 134 22.01 -12.84 15.27
CA LEU A 134 21.37 -13.77 16.20
C LEU A 134 19.93 -13.35 16.51
N ALA A 135 19.68 -12.05 16.74
CA ALA A 135 18.36 -11.53 17.03
C ALA A 135 17.39 -11.72 15.85
N LEU A 136 17.84 -11.47 14.62
CA LEU A 136 17.04 -11.67 13.41
C LEU A 136 16.78 -13.16 13.14
N GLY A 137 17.78 -14.02 13.36
CA GLY A 137 17.62 -15.47 13.20
C GLY A 137 16.70 -16.12 14.25
N ALA A 138 16.56 -15.50 15.42
CA ALA A 138 15.68 -15.94 16.51
C ALA A 138 14.39 -15.09 16.62
N ALA A 139 14.09 -14.26 15.63
CA ALA A 139 12.97 -13.34 15.69
C ALA A 139 11.63 -14.09 15.74
N VAL A 140 10.74 -13.66 16.64
CA VAL A 140 9.34 -14.12 16.71
C VAL A 140 8.41 -12.93 16.89
N LEU A 141 7.12 -13.13 16.62
CA LEU A 141 6.09 -12.09 16.75
C LEU A 141 6.14 -11.38 18.10
N GLY A 142 6.06 -10.04 18.09
CA GLY A 142 6.17 -9.21 19.28
C GLY A 142 7.60 -8.87 19.71
N HIS A 143 8.63 -9.43 19.09
CA HIS A 143 10.00 -8.96 19.29
C HIS A 143 10.14 -7.50 18.87
N VAL A 144 10.77 -6.71 19.74
CA VAL A 144 11.29 -5.38 19.45
C VAL A 144 12.81 -5.47 19.52
N ILE A 145 13.43 -5.69 18.35
CA ILE A 145 14.88 -5.72 18.17
C ILE A 145 15.37 -4.28 18.19
N HIS A 146 15.86 -3.87 19.35
CA HIS A 146 16.30 -2.51 19.61
C HIS A 146 17.81 -2.42 19.43
N ILE A 147 18.22 -1.70 18.39
CA ILE A 147 19.60 -1.57 17.95
C ILE A 147 20.16 -0.27 18.52
N ARG A 148 21.23 -0.40 19.29
CA ARG A 148 21.93 0.74 19.89
C ARG A 148 22.71 1.50 18.83
N SER A 149 22.91 2.80 19.04
CA SER A 149 23.71 3.65 18.15
C SER A 149 25.07 3.02 17.85
N GLY A 150 25.46 3.02 16.57
CA GLY A 150 26.65 2.33 16.08
C GLY A 150 26.54 1.98 14.60
N ILE A 151 27.64 1.45 14.05
CA ILE A 151 27.72 0.91 12.69
C ILE A 151 27.68 -0.62 12.79
N TYR A 152 26.82 -1.23 12.00
CA TYR A 152 26.59 -2.67 11.95
C TYR A 152 26.85 -3.17 10.53
N ASP A 153 27.99 -3.84 10.36
CA ASP A 153 28.35 -4.48 9.10
C ASP A 153 27.41 -5.65 8.80
N GLY A 154 26.66 -5.54 7.70
CA GLY A 154 25.74 -6.55 7.18
C GLY A 154 26.37 -7.42 6.08
N PRO A 155 25.56 -8.00 5.17
CA PRO A 155 24.10 -7.84 5.05
C PRO A 155 23.32 -8.64 6.10
N PHE A 156 22.08 -8.23 6.35
CA PHE A 156 21.16 -8.84 7.31
C PHE A 156 19.93 -9.42 6.60
N ALA A 157 19.42 -10.54 7.12
CA ALA A 157 18.23 -11.17 6.56
C ALA A 157 17.34 -11.74 7.67
N MET A 158 16.03 -11.78 7.40
CA MET A 158 15.03 -12.37 8.30
C MET A 158 13.85 -12.92 7.50
N ASN A 159 13.36 -14.09 7.91
CA ASN A 159 12.18 -14.74 7.33
C ASN A 159 11.04 -14.96 8.35
N ALA A 160 11.18 -14.46 9.57
CA ALA A 160 10.15 -14.53 10.59
C ALA A 160 8.95 -13.64 10.25
N HIS A 161 7.76 -14.06 10.68
CA HIS A 161 6.51 -13.33 10.46
C HIS A 161 5.96 -12.82 11.79
N GLY A 162 5.52 -11.56 11.81
CA GLY A 162 4.69 -11.02 12.88
C GLY A 162 3.20 -11.20 12.59
N THR A 163 2.38 -10.47 13.33
CA THR A 163 0.94 -10.31 13.06
C THR A 163 0.55 -8.83 13.14
N ALA A 164 -0.66 -8.48 12.70
CA ALA A 164 -1.20 -7.12 12.85
C ALA A 164 -1.17 -6.60 14.30
N ASP A 165 -1.36 -7.51 15.25
CA ASP A 165 -1.36 -7.20 16.68
C ASP A 165 0.03 -7.25 17.31
N ASN A 166 0.91 -8.13 16.83
CA ASN A 166 2.26 -8.32 17.34
C ASN A 166 3.25 -8.38 16.17
N PRO A 167 3.57 -7.23 15.53
CA PRO A 167 4.60 -7.17 14.52
C PRO A 167 5.98 -7.52 15.10
N ILE A 168 6.94 -7.79 14.22
CA ILE A 168 8.36 -7.84 14.58
C ILE A 168 8.94 -6.48 14.25
N VAL A 169 9.49 -5.78 15.25
CA VAL A 169 10.02 -4.43 15.09
C VAL A 169 11.55 -4.46 15.10
N ILE A 170 12.17 -3.90 14.08
CA ILE A 170 13.61 -3.63 13.97
C ILE A 170 13.77 -2.12 14.10
N ARG A 171 14.29 -1.65 15.25
CA ARG A 171 14.33 -0.22 15.58
C ARG A 171 15.72 0.25 15.97
N GLY A 172 16.17 1.35 15.39
CA GLY A 172 17.37 2.06 15.80
C GLY A 172 17.10 3.39 16.53
N HIS A 173 18.10 4.27 16.48
CA HIS A 173 18.09 5.63 17.02
C HIS A 173 18.33 6.68 15.91
N GLY A 174 17.57 6.57 14.83
CA GLY A 174 17.65 7.46 13.66
C GLY A 174 19.01 7.39 12.96
N ALA A 175 19.59 8.56 12.69
CA ALA A 175 20.86 8.69 11.97
C ALA A 175 22.05 7.98 12.67
N GLU A 176 21.97 7.75 13.97
CA GLU A 176 23.07 7.18 14.76
C GLU A 176 23.15 5.64 14.71
N THR A 177 22.11 4.98 14.19
CA THR A 177 22.10 3.53 14.00
C THR A 177 22.24 3.22 12.52
N ILE A 178 23.40 2.69 12.10
CA ILE A 178 23.74 2.51 10.69
C ILE A 178 23.87 1.02 10.40
N LEU A 179 23.01 0.50 9.53
CA LEU A 179 23.20 -0.79 8.88
C LEU A 179 23.98 -0.57 7.59
N ASP A 180 25.18 -1.14 7.50
CA ASP A 180 26.13 -0.89 6.43
C ASP A 180 26.33 -2.16 5.59
N GLY A 181 26.12 -2.07 4.27
CA GLY A 181 26.31 -3.19 3.35
C GLY A 181 27.74 -3.39 2.84
N GLY A 182 28.69 -2.53 3.23
CA GLY A 182 30.11 -2.68 2.85
C GLY A 182 30.39 -2.53 1.35
N ASP A 183 29.68 -1.61 0.68
CA ASP A 183 29.74 -1.36 -0.78
C ASP A 183 29.42 -2.59 -1.64
N CYS A 184 28.65 -3.52 -1.08
CA CYS A 184 28.28 -4.75 -1.72
C CYS A 184 27.45 -4.51 -2.99
N SER A 185 27.96 -4.93 -4.14
CA SER A 185 27.36 -4.65 -5.46
C SER A 185 26.21 -5.57 -5.87
N SER A 186 25.86 -6.56 -5.06
CA SER A 186 24.85 -7.58 -5.40
C SER A 186 23.90 -7.98 -4.27
N CYS A 187 23.94 -7.29 -3.12
CA CYS A 187 23.10 -7.63 -1.98
C CYS A 187 22.19 -6.48 -1.54
N ASP A 188 21.20 -6.86 -0.73
CA ASP A 188 20.37 -5.95 0.03
C ASP A 188 20.95 -5.84 1.46
N VAL A 189 21.08 -4.64 2.03
CA VAL A 189 21.55 -4.49 3.42
C VAL A 189 20.60 -5.20 4.38
N LEU A 190 19.30 -5.09 4.12
CA LEU A 190 18.27 -5.77 4.88
C LEU A 190 17.27 -6.47 3.95
N ASP A 191 17.33 -7.80 3.93
CA ASP A 191 16.43 -8.67 3.16
C ASP A 191 15.37 -9.34 4.04
N LEU A 192 14.12 -8.92 3.90
CA LEU A 192 13.01 -9.32 4.75
C LEU A 192 11.98 -10.12 3.94
N GLN A 193 11.78 -11.37 4.33
CA GLN A 193 10.88 -12.30 3.66
C GLN A 193 9.52 -12.43 4.37
N GLY A 194 9.41 -11.96 5.62
CA GLY A 194 8.18 -12.12 6.41
C GLY A 194 7.11 -11.05 6.18
N SER A 195 5.98 -11.25 6.86
CA SER A 195 4.87 -10.28 6.98
C SER A 195 4.89 -9.62 8.35
N TRP A 196 4.29 -8.43 8.47
CA TRP A 196 4.17 -7.66 9.70
C TRP A 196 5.53 -7.36 10.35
N ILE A 197 6.51 -7.00 9.52
CA ILE A 197 7.84 -6.55 9.93
C ILE A 197 7.91 -5.03 9.82
N HIS A 198 8.28 -4.37 10.89
CA HIS A 198 8.43 -2.92 10.94
C HIS A 198 9.91 -2.56 11.06
N VAL A 199 10.41 -1.75 10.14
CA VAL A 199 11.77 -1.20 10.16
C VAL A 199 11.67 0.30 10.42
N GLU A 200 12.30 0.74 11.51
CA GLU A 200 12.06 2.07 12.08
C GLU A 200 13.36 2.72 12.56
N ASP A 201 13.43 4.05 12.41
CA ASP A 201 14.43 4.89 13.08
C ASP A 201 15.87 4.42 12.88
N LEU A 202 16.29 4.18 11.63
CA LEU A 202 17.66 3.77 11.36
C LEU A 202 18.16 4.23 9.99
N THR A 203 19.47 4.18 9.83
CA THR A 203 20.17 4.43 8.57
C THR A 203 20.50 3.13 7.87
N VAL A 204 20.36 3.09 6.54
CA VAL A 204 20.78 1.97 5.69
C VAL A 204 21.65 2.50 4.56
N ARG A 205 22.84 1.94 4.33
CA ARG A 205 23.76 2.43 3.29
C ARG A 205 24.68 1.39 2.66
N SER A 206 25.40 1.80 1.62
CA SER A 206 26.57 1.12 1.05
C SER A 206 26.26 -0.28 0.51
N ALA A 207 25.29 -0.39 -0.40
CA ALA A 207 24.94 -1.65 -1.07
C ALA A 207 24.24 -1.46 -2.41
N MET A 208 24.01 -2.53 -3.15
CA MET A 208 23.11 -2.53 -4.31
C MET A 208 21.71 -2.09 -3.90
N ARG A 209 21.23 -2.51 -2.72
CA ARG A 209 19.92 -2.10 -2.20
C ARG A 209 19.92 -1.88 -0.71
N GLY A 210 19.16 -0.89 -0.24
CA GLY A 210 18.95 -0.67 1.19
C GLY A 210 18.07 -1.74 1.81
N LEU A 211 16.76 -1.66 1.55
CA LEU A 211 15.76 -2.54 2.16
C LEU A 211 14.95 -3.31 1.10
N ARG A 212 14.79 -4.61 1.29
CA ARG A 212 13.93 -5.45 0.45
C ARG A 212 12.85 -6.15 1.26
N PHE A 213 11.60 -5.96 0.85
CA PHE A 213 10.50 -6.86 1.23
C PHE A 213 10.27 -7.82 0.07
N ALA A 214 10.84 -9.02 0.19
CA ALA A 214 11.12 -9.88 -0.95
C ALA A 214 10.00 -10.86 -1.31
N THR A 215 9.17 -11.24 -0.34
CA THR A 215 8.14 -12.27 -0.54
C THR A 215 6.87 -11.69 -1.17
N VAL A 216 6.40 -12.35 -2.23
CA VAL A 216 5.09 -12.10 -2.84
C VAL A 216 4.01 -12.35 -1.79
N ASP A 217 2.98 -11.51 -1.77
CA ASP A 217 1.88 -11.56 -0.79
C ASP A 217 2.28 -11.31 0.68
N ALA A 218 3.54 -10.94 0.94
CA ALA A 218 3.89 -10.37 2.24
C ALA A 218 3.03 -9.13 2.51
N GLU A 219 2.57 -8.99 3.74
CA GLU A 219 1.62 -7.94 4.10
C GLU A 219 1.99 -7.28 5.42
N GLY A 220 1.44 -6.09 5.66
CA GLY A 220 1.61 -5.39 6.93
C GLY A 220 3.03 -4.90 7.21
N ASN A 221 3.94 -4.98 6.23
CA ASN A 221 5.31 -4.52 6.38
C ASN A 221 5.38 -2.99 6.38
N VAL A 222 6.23 -2.45 7.24
CA VAL A 222 6.38 -1.00 7.46
C VAL A 222 7.85 -0.63 7.35
N ALA A 223 8.13 0.43 6.59
CA ALA A 223 9.39 1.15 6.63
C ALA A 223 9.08 2.62 6.92
N ARG A 224 9.59 3.16 8.03
CA ARG A 224 9.32 4.56 8.41
C ARG A 224 10.51 5.18 9.14
N ARG A 225 10.72 6.48 8.94
CA ARG A 225 11.83 7.23 9.56
C ARG A 225 13.19 6.57 9.29
N LEU A 226 13.38 6.14 8.03
CA LEU A 226 14.64 5.56 7.56
C LEU A 226 15.44 6.61 6.80
N HIS A 227 16.75 6.63 7.01
CA HIS A 227 17.69 7.39 6.19
C HIS A 227 18.40 6.41 5.25
N VAL A 228 18.22 6.53 3.95
CA VAL A 228 18.79 5.57 2.98
C VAL A 228 19.63 6.32 1.96
N PHE A 229 20.95 6.07 1.93
CA PHE A 229 21.89 6.73 1.02
C PHE A 229 23.02 5.78 0.61
N ASP A 230 23.83 6.16 -0.37
CA ASP A 230 24.91 5.32 -0.92
C ASP A 230 24.43 3.91 -1.34
N VAL A 231 23.24 3.83 -1.94
CA VAL A 231 22.69 2.61 -2.53
C VAL A 231 22.22 2.83 -3.95
N VAL A 232 22.27 1.79 -4.79
CA VAL A 232 21.74 1.86 -6.16
C VAL A 232 20.20 1.88 -6.15
N HIS A 233 19.60 1.15 -5.22
CA HIS A 233 18.16 1.09 -5.03
C HIS A 233 17.78 1.32 -3.55
N ALA A 234 17.05 2.39 -3.25
CA ALA A 234 16.65 2.69 -1.87
C ALA A 234 15.80 1.58 -1.24
N SER A 235 14.80 1.08 -1.98
CA SER A 235 13.99 -0.06 -1.59
C SER A 235 13.54 -0.88 -2.80
N ALA A 236 13.16 -2.14 -2.58
CA ALA A 236 12.40 -2.92 -3.56
C ALA A 236 11.33 -3.77 -2.88
N LYS A 237 10.28 -4.02 -3.65
CA LYS A 237 9.10 -4.80 -3.27
C LYS A 237 8.70 -5.67 -4.46
N THR A 238 8.35 -6.92 -4.20
CA THR A 238 7.77 -7.81 -5.23
C THR A 238 6.28 -7.49 -5.44
N TRP A 239 5.80 -7.65 -6.68
CA TRP A 239 4.42 -7.35 -7.09
C TRP A 239 3.39 -7.99 -6.11
N ASN A 240 2.26 -7.29 -5.87
CA ASN A 240 1.11 -7.70 -5.02
C ASN A 240 1.23 -7.68 -3.48
N SER A 241 2.39 -7.41 -2.87
CA SER A 241 2.50 -7.29 -1.38
C SER A 241 1.84 -6.02 -0.80
N ALA A 242 1.42 -6.00 0.47
CA ALA A 242 0.90 -4.81 1.18
C ALA A 242 1.99 -4.18 2.05
N THR A 243 2.59 -3.09 1.59
CA THR A 243 3.68 -2.41 2.32
C THR A 243 3.36 -0.93 2.46
N SER A 244 3.57 -0.39 3.66
CA SER A 244 3.59 1.06 3.89
C SER A 244 5.04 1.52 3.93
N ILE A 245 5.46 2.27 2.90
CA ILE A 245 6.82 2.81 2.82
C ILE A 245 6.72 4.32 2.97
N CYS A 246 7.33 4.86 4.02
CA CYS A 246 7.60 6.28 4.21
C CYS A 246 9.12 6.44 4.37
N VAL A 247 9.81 6.60 3.24
CA VAL A 247 11.24 6.93 3.23
C VAL A 247 11.34 8.43 3.10
N THR A 248 11.98 9.08 4.08
CA THR A 248 12.45 10.45 3.92
C THR A 248 13.79 10.37 3.23
N MET A 249 13.91 10.97 2.03
CA MET A 249 15.20 11.16 1.36
C MET A 249 15.91 12.38 1.93
#